data_AF-A0A5Q0M6X1-F1
#
_entry.id   AF-A0A5Q0M6X1-F1
#
_cell.length_a   1.000
_cell.length_b   1.000
_cell.length_c   1.000
_cell.angle_alpha   90.00
_cell.angle_beta   90.00
_cell.angle_gamma   90.00
#
_symmetry.space_group_name_H-M   'P 1'
#
loop_
_entity.id
_entity.type
_entity.pdbx_description
1 polymer ?
#
loop_
_entity_poly.entity_id
_entity_poly.type
_entity_poly.pdbx_seq_one_letter_code
_entity_poly.pdbx_strand_id
1 'polypeptide(L)'
;MQTMNTTRNPSPKTDLAVTHVLAQLLERLEHSAVPVGAAQYRSVVEHLVHEFEDVEPGAELGQLLDAYPAASEVYENMNYQHAGLCRSALDVSLAAEGAAKEAIARAMRGDESNKDKMHGQG
;
A
#
# COMPACT_ATOMS: atom_id res chain seq x y z
N MET A 1 43.59 26.42 1.16
CA MET A 1 42.24 26.59 1.73
C MET A 1 41.26 26.05 0.71
N GLN A 2 40.76 24.82 0.88
CA GLN A 2 39.80 24.20 -0.05
C GLN A 2 38.39 24.53 0.42
N THR A 3 37.64 25.22 -0.43
CA THR A 3 36.27 25.65 -0.18
C THR A 3 35.31 24.46 -0.29
N MET A 4 34.43 24.36 0.71
CA MET A 4 33.35 23.40 0.88
C MET A 4 32.55 23.16 -0.41
N ASN A 5 32.35 21.89 -0.78
CA ASN A 5 31.34 21.51 -1.77
C ASN A 5 29.95 21.54 -1.10
N THR A 6 29.13 22.48 -1.57
CA THR A 6 27.71 22.64 -1.26
C THR A 6 26.95 21.35 -1.57
N THR A 7 26.18 20.90 -0.58
CA THR A 7 25.19 19.83 -0.66
C THR A 7 24.36 19.92 -1.94
N ARG A 8 24.53 18.96 -2.85
CA ARG A 8 23.67 18.78 -4.00
C ARG A 8 22.35 18.24 -3.48
N ASN A 9 21.35 19.10 -3.32
CA ASN A 9 19.98 18.69 -3.09
C ASN A 9 19.39 18.31 -4.46
N PRO A 10 19.20 17.03 -4.79
CA PRO A 10 18.50 16.68 -6.02
C PRO A 10 17.08 17.28 -5.93
N SER A 11 16.67 17.97 -6.98
CA SER A 11 15.27 18.38 -7.10
C SER A 11 14.42 17.12 -7.24
N PRO A 12 13.25 17.06 -6.58
CA PRO A 12 12.38 15.90 -6.67
C PRO A 12 12.07 15.55 -8.13
N LYS A 13 12.18 14.27 -8.48
CA LYS A 13 11.92 13.80 -9.84
C LYS A 13 10.40 13.70 -10.05
N THR A 14 9.90 14.49 -10.99
CA THR A 14 8.50 14.35 -11.48
C THR A 14 8.40 13.30 -12.60
N ASP A 15 9.52 12.88 -13.20
CA ASP A 15 9.55 11.87 -14.25
C ASP A 15 9.59 10.46 -13.64
N LEU A 16 8.44 9.78 -13.66
CA LEU A 16 8.23 8.44 -13.15
C LEU A 16 8.60 7.33 -14.15
N ALA A 17 9.14 7.65 -15.33
CA ALA A 17 9.37 6.65 -16.37
C ALA A 17 10.28 5.50 -15.92
N VAL A 18 11.37 5.81 -15.21
CA VAL A 18 12.30 4.80 -14.68
C VAL A 18 11.62 3.96 -13.58
N THR A 19 10.92 4.62 -12.66
CA THR A 19 10.14 3.97 -11.59
C THR A 19 9.11 3.00 -12.18
N HIS A 20 8.44 3.39 -13.27
CA HIS A 20 7.45 2.56 -13.96
C HIS A 20 8.08 1.30 -14.56
N VAL A 21 9.23 1.43 -15.21
CA VAL A 21 9.95 0.29 -15.78
C VAL A 21 10.43 -0.67 -14.68
N LEU A 22 10.96 -0.14 -13.57
CA LEU A 22 11.41 -0.94 -12.44
C LEU A 22 10.25 -1.63 -11.72
N ALA A 23 9.12 -0.94 -11.54
CA ALA A 23 7.91 -1.52 -10.96
C ALA A 23 7.35 -2.65 -11.82
N GLN A 24 7.26 -2.45 -13.14
CA GLN A 24 6.84 -3.49 -14.08
C GLN A 24 7.81 -4.68 -14.08
N LEU A 25 9.12 -4.42 -13.99
CA LEU A 25 10.13 -5.48 -13.92
C LEU A 25 9.96 -6.29 -12.64
N LEU A 26 9.82 -5.63 -11.49
CA LEU A 26 9.61 -6.29 -10.20
C LEU A 26 8.35 -7.16 -10.22
N GLU A 27 7.23 -6.63 -10.73
CA GLU A 27 5.96 -7.36 -10.86
C GLU A 27 6.13 -8.66 -11.67
N ARG A 28 6.90 -8.59 -12.76
CA ARG A 28 7.21 -9.77 -13.59
C ARG A 28 8.11 -10.77 -12.89
N LEU A 29 9.03 -10.32 -12.03
CA LEU A 29 9.87 -11.22 -11.25
C LEU A 29 9.06 -11.96 -10.19
N GLU A 30 8.16 -11.26 -9.51
CA GLU A 30 7.25 -11.83 -8.50
C GLU A 30 6.29 -12.87 -9.11
N HIS A 31 5.82 -12.63 -10.33
CA HIS A 31 4.94 -13.56 -11.05
C HIS A 31 5.68 -14.59 -11.92
N SER A 32 7.00 -14.67 -11.82
CA SER A 32 7.80 -15.58 -12.65
C SER A 32 7.56 -17.03 -12.25
N ALA A 33 7.16 -17.87 -13.22
CA ALA A 33 7.06 -19.32 -13.04
C ALA A 33 8.43 -20.02 -12.94
N VAL A 34 9.52 -19.31 -13.27
CA VAL A 34 10.90 -19.81 -13.21
C VAL A 34 11.62 -19.14 -12.03
N PRO A 35 12.44 -19.88 -11.27
CA PRO A 35 13.22 -19.31 -10.16
C PRO A 35 14.08 -18.13 -10.62
N VAL A 36 13.88 -16.97 -9.99
CA VAL A 36 14.69 -15.78 -10.18
C VAL A 36 15.88 -15.83 -9.23
N GLY A 37 17.07 -15.45 -9.71
CA GLY A 37 18.25 -15.37 -8.86
C GLY A 37 18.08 -14.28 -7.78
N ALA A 38 18.36 -14.61 -6.52
CA ALA A 38 18.15 -13.70 -5.40
C ALA A 38 18.89 -12.35 -5.55
N ALA A 39 20.09 -12.37 -6.14
CA ALA A 39 20.88 -11.17 -6.41
C ALA A 39 20.22 -10.25 -7.44
N GLN A 40 19.57 -10.82 -8.47
CA GLN A 40 18.85 -10.06 -9.48
C GLN A 40 17.61 -9.39 -8.88
N TYR A 41 16.83 -10.17 -8.12
CA TYR A 41 15.67 -9.65 -7.40
C TYR A 41 16.06 -8.49 -6.50
N ARG A 42 17.09 -8.69 -5.68
CA ARG A 42 17.62 -7.67 -4.76
C ARG A 42 18.04 -6.40 -5.49
N SER A 43 18.77 -6.53 -6.61
CA SER A 43 19.22 -5.37 -7.39
C SER A 43 18.06 -4.55 -7.95
N VAL A 44 16.95 -5.18 -8.34
CA VAL A 44 15.76 -4.46 -8.82
C VAL A 44 15.08 -3.72 -7.68
N VAL A 45 14.91 -4.38 -6.53
CA VAL A 45 14.29 -3.76 -5.34
C VAL A 45 15.14 -2.59 -4.85
N GLU A 46 16.46 -2.74 -4.73
CA GLU A 46 17.36 -1.67 -4.28
C GLU A 46 17.31 -0.44 -5.20
N HIS A 47 17.23 -0.66 -6.51
CA HIS A 47 17.10 0.45 -7.47
C HIS A 47 15.71 1.11 -7.37
N LEU A 48 14.65 0.31 -7.22
CA LEU A 48 13.31 0.85 -7.06
C LEU A 48 13.19 1.69 -5.78
N VAL A 49 13.81 1.25 -4.67
CA VAL A 49 13.87 2.02 -3.42
C VAL A 49 14.54 3.38 -3.65
N HIS A 50 15.69 3.41 -4.33
CA HIS A 50 16.39 4.66 -4.63
C HIS A 50 15.54 5.62 -5.48
N GLU A 51 14.78 5.11 -6.45
CA GLU A 51 13.87 5.96 -7.23
C GLU A 51 12.68 6.48 -6.41
N PHE A 52 12.26 5.76 -5.36
CA PHE A 52 11.22 6.24 -4.45
C PHE A 52 11.72 7.25 -3.41
N GLU A 53 13.02 7.35 -3.14
CA GLU A 53 13.56 8.39 -2.24
C GLU A 53 13.40 9.80 -2.83
N ASP A 54 13.47 9.91 -4.16
CA ASP A 54 13.43 11.19 -4.90
C ASP A 54 12.02 11.56 -5.43
N VAL A 55 11.02 10.68 -5.24
CA VAL A 55 9.70 10.84 -5.86
C VAL A 55 8.78 11.73 -5.04
N GLU A 56 8.08 12.66 -5.69
CA GLU A 56 7.06 13.45 -5.00
C GLU A 56 5.78 12.63 -4.82
N PRO A 57 5.19 12.60 -3.61
CA PRO A 57 3.87 12.06 -3.40
C PRO A 57 2.84 12.78 -4.26
N GLY A 58 2.05 12.03 -5.05
CA GLY A 58 1.08 12.62 -5.95
C GLY A 58 0.19 11.59 -6.64
N ALA A 59 -0.79 12.08 -7.41
CA ALA A 59 -1.77 11.23 -8.09
C ALA A 59 -1.14 10.29 -9.12
N GLU A 60 -0.04 10.68 -9.77
CA GLU A 60 0.67 9.84 -10.74
C GLU A 60 1.41 8.69 -10.05
N LEU A 61 2.05 8.96 -8.91
CA LEU A 61 2.66 7.93 -8.08
C LEU A 61 1.59 6.96 -7.53
N GLY A 62 0.45 7.48 -7.07
CA GLY A 62 -0.67 6.65 -6.64
C GLY A 62 -1.14 5.68 -7.73
N GLN A 63 -1.36 6.18 -8.95
CA GLN A 63 -1.76 5.35 -10.09
C GLN A 63 -0.72 4.28 -10.45
N LEU A 64 0.58 4.62 -10.40
CA LEU A 64 1.65 3.66 -10.65
C LEU A 64 1.60 2.53 -9.62
N LEU A 65 1.47 2.88 -8.35
CA LEU A 65 1.52 1.90 -7.28
C LEU A 65 0.21 1.08 -7.19
N ASP A 66 -0.92 1.62 -7.66
CA ASP A 66 -2.17 0.85 -7.83
C ASP A 66 -2.07 -0.16 -8.99
N ALA A 67 -1.25 0.13 -10.01
CA ALA A 67 -1.02 -0.74 -11.15
C ALA A 67 -0.01 -1.88 -10.87
N TYR A 68 0.89 -1.69 -9.89
CA TYR A 68 1.99 -2.61 -9.58
C TYR A 68 2.03 -2.96 -8.09
N PRO A 69 1.29 -4.01 -7.65
CA PRO A 69 1.25 -4.44 -6.26
C PRO A 69 2.62 -4.66 -5.61
N ALA A 70 3.57 -5.29 -6.31
CA ALA A 70 4.91 -5.54 -5.74
C ALA A 70 5.67 -4.24 -5.45
N ALA A 71 5.52 -3.23 -6.32
CA ALA A 71 6.11 -1.91 -6.10
C ALA A 71 5.40 -1.14 -4.97
N SER A 72 4.08 -1.34 -4.83
CA SER A 72 3.29 -0.81 -3.71
C SER A 72 3.84 -1.27 -2.37
N GLU A 73 4.09 -2.57 -2.22
CA GLU A 73 4.62 -3.13 -0.97
C GLU A 73 6.00 -2.58 -0.62
N VAL A 74 6.89 -2.42 -1.60
CA VAL A 74 8.21 -1.80 -1.39
C VAL A 74 8.08 -0.36 -0.92
N TYR A 75 7.22 0.43 -1.56
CA TYR A 75 6.97 1.83 -1.18
C TYR A 75 6.38 1.94 0.23
N GLU A 76 5.43 1.07 0.58
CA GLU A 76 4.82 1.03 1.91
C GLU A 76 5.83 0.63 3.00
N ASN A 77 6.65 -0.39 2.74
CA ASN A 77 7.70 -0.82 3.68
C ASN A 77 8.72 0.30 3.94
N MET A 78 9.09 1.06 2.91
CA MET A 78 9.98 2.22 3.05
C MET A 78 9.36 3.32 3.93
N ASN A 79 8.06 3.58 3.75
CA ASN A 79 7.33 4.64 4.45
C ASN A 79 6.63 4.16 5.74
N TYR A 80 6.92 2.93 6.18
CA TYR A 80 6.26 2.29 7.32
C TYR A 80 6.28 3.16 8.59
N GLN A 81 7.40 3.83 8.85
CA GLN A 81 7.55 4.70 10.03
C GLN A 81 6.70 5.99 9.96
N HIS A 82 6.28 6.39 8.76
CA HIS A 82 5.57 7.65 8.52
C HIS A 82 4.05 7.46 8.36
N ALA A 83 3.60 6.34 7.77
CA ALA A 83 2.18 6.13 7.44
C ALA A 83 1.62 4.76 7.88
N GLY A 84 2.42 3.87 8.49
CA GLY A 84 2.04 2.47 8.68
C GLY A 84 1.98 1.70 7.36
N LEU A 85 1.42 0.48 7.36
CA LEU A 85 1.43 -0.45 6.21
C LEU A 85 0.38 -0.17 5.13
N CYS A 86 -0.47 0.85 5.25
CA CYS A 86 -1.66 0.94 4.40
C CYS A 86 -1.67 2.20 3.53
N ARG A 87 -1.43 2.04 2.22
CA ARG A 87 -1.82 3.00 1.18
C ARG A 87 -3.22 2.70 0.60
N SER A 88 -3.74 1.49 0.82
CA SER A 88 -5.09 1.04 0.43
C SER A 88 -5.83 0.34 1.57
N ALA A 89 -7.14 0.44 1.76
CA ALA A 89 -7.98 1.62 1.66
C ALA A 89 -8.59 1.78 3.05
N LEU A 90 -8.13 2.77 3.82
CA LEU A 90 -8.69 3.07 5.13
C LEU A 90 -10.22 3.14 5.04
N ASP A 91 -10.74 3.70 3.93
CA ASP A 91 -12.17 3.78 3.64
C ASP A 91 -12.85 2.42 3.39
N VAL A 92 -12.23 1.47 2.69
CA VAL A 92 -12.82 0.13 2.49
C VAL A 92 -12.81 -0.64 3.80
N SER A 93 -11.72 -0.55 4.57
CA SER A 93 -11.62 -1.17 5.89
C SER A 93 -12.60 -0.55 6.89
N LEU A 94 -12.77 0.77 6.88
CA LEU A 94 -13.73 1.50 7.72
C LEU A 94 -15.18 1.21 7.30
N ALA A 95 -15.46 1.14 6.00
CA ALA A 95 -16.76 0.76 5.48
C ALA A 95 -17.12 -0.68 5.85
N ALA A 96 -16.15 -1.60 5.77
CA ALA A 96 -16.32 -2.98 6.21
C ALA A 96 -16.56 -3.06 7.73
N GLU A 97 -15.83 -2.29 8.54
CA GLU A 97 -16.05 -2.20 9.98
C GLU A 97 -17.46 -1.67 10.30
N GLY A 98 -17.87 -0.60 9.63
CA GLY A 98 -19.21 -0.03 9.77
C GLY A 98 -20.30 -1.03 9.43
N ALA A 99 -20.18 -1.71 8.29
CA ALA A 99 -21.12 -2.75 7.86
C ALA A 99 -21.19 -3.92 8.84
N ALA A 100 -20.04 -4.34 9.39
CA ALA A 100 -19.96 -5.39 10.40
C ALA A 100 -20.65 -4.99 11.71
N LYS A 101 -20.38 -3.78 12.22
CA LYS A 101 -21.05 -3.23 13.42
C LYS A 101 -22.56 -3.19 13.25
N GLU A 102 -23.04 -2.73 12.10
CA GLU A 102 -24.47 -2.71 11.84
C GLU A 102 -25.09 -4.11 11.77
N ALA A 103 -24.40 -5.07 11.14
CA ALA A 103 -24.88 -6.45 11.05
C ALA A 103 -25.01 -7.09 12.44
N ILE A 104 -24.00 -6.89 13.31
CA ILE A 104 -24.04 -7.34 14.70
C ILE A 104 -25.19 -6.67 15.45
N ALA A 105 -25.35 -5.35 15.33
CA ALA A 105 -26.42 -4.63 16.01
C ALA A 105 -27.82 -5.07 15.56
N ARG A 106 -28.00 -5.40 14.27
CA ARG A 106 -29.24 -5.99 13.75
C ARG A 106 -29.51 -7.37 14.34
N ALA A 107 -28.49 -8.23 14.42
CA ALA A 107 -28.62 -9.56 15.02
C ALA A 107 -29.02 -9.48 16.49
N MET A 108 -28.39 -8.59 17.26
CA MET A 108 -28.73 -8.37 18.67
C MET A 108 -30.18 -7.88 18.88
N ARG A 109 -30.67 -6.97 18.03
CA ARG A 109 -32.05 -6.48 18.11
C ARG A 109 -33.08 -7.55 17.69
N GLY A 110 -32.73 -8.39 16.73
CA GLY A 110 -33.57 -9.51 16.29
C GLY A 110 -33.76 -10.56 17.38
N ASP A 111 -32.73 -10.81 18.20
CA ASP A 111 -32.78 -11.75 19.32
C ASP A 111 -33.72 -11.25 20.44
N GLU A 112 -33.65 -9.95 20.79
CA GLU A 112 -34.55 -9.32 21.78
C GLU A 112 -36.02 -9.35 21.33
N SER A 113 -36.30 -9.08 20.05
CA SER A 113 -37.67 -9.12 19.51
C SER A 113 -38.24 -10.55 19.41
N ASN A 114 -37.39 -11.56 19.25
CA ASN A 114 -37.80 -12.97 19.28
C ASN A 114 -38.06 -13.46 20.72
N LYS A 115 -37.29 -12.96 21.69
CA LYS A 115 -37.44 -13.28 23.11
C LYS A 115 -38.72 -12.71 23.73
N ASP A 116 -39.11 -11.49 23.33
CA ASP A 116 -40.37 -10.84 23.72
C ASP A 116 -41.61 -11.60 23.21
N LYS A 117 -41.58 -12.09 21.96
CA LYS A 117 -42.66 -12.92 21.40
C LYS A 117 -42.81 -14.28 22.10
N MET A 118 -41.75 -14.79 22.72
CA MET A 118 -41.77 -16.09 23.42
C MET A 118 -42.27 -15.99 24.87
N HIS A 119 -42.31 -14.79 25.47
CA HIS A 119 -42.85 -14.55 26.82
C HIS A 119 -44.31 -14.05 26.84
N GLY A 120 -44.92 -13.84 25.66
CA GLY A 120 -46.27 -13.26 25.52
C GLY A 120 -47.42 -14.25 25.29
N GLN A 121 -47.23 -15.56 25.47
CA GLN A 121 -48.33 -16.54 25.46
C GLN A 121 -48.19 -17.51 26.63
N GLY A 122 -48.99 -17.26 27.67
CA GLY A 122 -49.17 -18.08 28.86
C GLY A 122 -50.17 -17.44 29.80
#